data_AF-K4K1C5-F1
#
_entry.id   AF-K4K1C5-F1
#
_cell.length_a   1.000
_cell.length_b   1.000
_cell.length_c   1.000
_cell.angle_alpha   90.00
_cell.angle_beta   90.00
_cell.angle_gamma   90.00
#
_symmetry.space_group_name_H-M   'P 1'
#
loop_
_entity.id
_entity.type
_entity.pdbx_description
1 polymer ?
#
loop_
_entity_poly.entity_id
_entity_poly.type
_entity_poly.pdbx_seq_one_letter_code
_entity_poly.pdbx_strand_id
1 'polypeptide(L)'
;GTHIWVDHCTFNDGSRPDSTSPKYYGRKYQHHDGQTDASNGANYITMSYNYYHDHDKSSIFGSSDSKTSDDGKLKITLHHNRYKNIVQRAPRVRFGQVHVYNNYYE
;
A
#
# COMPACT_ATOMS: atom_id res chain seq x y z
N GLY A 1 -2.38 14.39 0.99
CA GLY A 1 -1.46 15.52 0.78
C GLY A 1 -0.89 15.46 -0.62
N THR A 2 -0.07 16.45 -0.99
CA THR A 2 0.66 16.48 -2.27
C THR A 2 2.15 16.68 -2.04
N HIS A 3 2.99 16.27 -3.00
CA HIS A 3 4.46 16.41 -2.93
C HIS A 3 5.05 15.70 -1.71
N ILE A 4 4.85 14.38 -1.65
CA ILE A 4 5.30 13.54 -0.53
C ILE A 4 6.38 12.59 -1.04
N TRP A 5 7.41 12.39 -0.22
CA TRP A 5 8.43 11.37 -0.44
C TRP A 5 8.48 10.42 0.75
N VAL A 6 8.31 9.13 0.50
CA VAL A 6 8.47 8.05 1.49
C VAL A 6 9.64 7.20 1.04
N ASP A 7 10.75 7.26 1.78
CA ASP A 7 12.02 6.71 1.34
C ASP A 7 12.72 5.94 2.45
N HIS A 8 13.37 4.83 2.09
CA HIS A 8 14.18 3.99 2.99
C HIS A 8 13.47 3.59 4.30
N CYS A 9 12.14 3.51 4.28
CA CYS A 9 11.35 3.06 5.42
C CYS A 9 11.18 1.53 5.41
N THR A 10 10.92 0.95 6.58
CA THR A 10 10.51 -0.45 6.71
C THR A 10 9.13 -0.53 7.33
N PHE A 11 8.24 -1.33 6.74
CA PHE A 11 6.84 -1.50 7.19
C PHE A 11 6.55 -2.99 7.42
N ASN A 12 6.04 -3.34 8.60
CA ASN A 12 5.67 -4.72 8.99
C ASN A 12 4.68 -4.75 10.16
N ASP A 13 4.15 -5.94 10.46
CA ASP A 13 3.21 -6.19 11.58
C ASP A 13 3.92 -6.43 12.94
N GLY A 14 5.25 -6.30 12.98
CA GLY A 14 6.06 -6.44 14.19
C GLY A 14 5.84 -7.76 14.94
N SER A 15 5.64 -7.67 16.26
CA SER A 15 5.47 -8.83 17.14
C SER A 15 4.05 -9.40 17.19
N ARG A 16 3.11 -8.83 16.42
CA ARG A 16 1.71 -9.26 16.37
C ARG A 16 1.30 -9.58 14.94
N PRO A 17 1.94 -10.54 14.26
CA PRO A 17 1.57 -10.86 12.89
C PRO A 17 0.14 -11.40 12.84
N ASP A 18 -0.50 -11.20 11.70
CA ASP A 18 -1.85 -11.66 11.37
C ASP A 18 -2.13 -13.14 11.64
N SER A 19 -1.10 -13.98 11.69
CA SER A 19 -1.18 -15.40 12.03
C SER A 19 -1.55 -15.64 13.50
N THR A 20 -1.35 -14.66 14.38
CA THR A 20 -1.75 -14.71 15.80
C THR A 20 -3.21 -14.37 16.01
N SER A 21 -3.87 -13.75 15.02
CA SER A 21 -5.26 -13.34 15.16
C SER A 21 -6.22 -14.52 15.04
N PRO A 22 -7.19 -14.66 15.95
CA PRO A 22 -8.19 -15.71 15.86
C PRO A 22 -9.11 -15.50 14.65
N LYS A 23 -9.95 -16.51 14.37
CA LYS A 23 -11.08 -16.35 13.45
C LYS A 23 -12.38 -16.24 14.23
N TYR A 24 -13.21 -15.27 13.87
CA TYR A 24 -14.60 -15.20 14.29
C TYR A 24 -15.49 -15.29 13.05
N TYR A 25 -16.59 -16.05 13.13
CA TYR A 25 -17.50 -16.28 11.98
C TYR A 25 -16.78 -16.83 10.73
N GLY A 26 -15.74 -17.64 10.90
CA GLY A 26 -14.93 -18.17 9.80
C GLY A 26 -14.02 -17.16 9.10
N ARG A 27 -13.94 -15.92 9.59
CA ARG A 27 -13.10 -14.83 9.05
C ARG A 27 -11.98 -14.48 10.02
N LYS A 28 -10.79 -14.16 9.49
CA LYS A 28 -9.68 -13.65 10.31
C LYS A 28 -10.15 -12.37 11.01
N TYR A 29 -9.92 -12.28 12.32
CA TYR A 29 -10.17 -11.07 13.09
C TYR A 29 -9.04 -10.08 12.81
N GLN A 30 -9.18 -9.35 11.72
CA GLN A 30 -8.13 -8.51 11.15
C GLN A 30 -7.91 -7.26 12.01
N HIS A 31 -6.70 -7.08 12.54
CA HIS A 31 -6.30 -5.92 13.33
C HIS A 31 -5.57 -4.85 12.50
N HIS A 32 -5.01 -5.23 11.34
CA HIS A 32 -4.24 -4.34 10.49
C HIS A 32 -5.04 -3.87 9.26
N ASP A 33 -4.70 -2.68 8.77
CA ASP A 33 -5.21 -2.17 7.50
C ASP A 33 -4.10 -2.00 6.46
N GLY A 34 -3.86 -0.78 5.97
CA GLY A 34 -2.80 -0.50 4.99
C GLY A 34 -1.47 -0.09 5.62
N GLN A 35 -0.39 -0.23 4.85
CA GLN A 35 0.95 0.28 5.20
C GLN A 35 1.14 1.70 4.65
N THR A 36 0.98 1.88 3.33
CA THR A 36 1.10 3.20 2.67
C THR A 36 -0.04 3.42 1.70
N ASP A 37 -1.10 4.06 2.18
CA ASP A 37 -2.33 4.31 1.43
C ASP A 37 -2.43 5.75 0.93
N ALA A 38 -3.01 5.93 -0.26
CA ALA A 38 -3.27 7.23 -0.86
C ALA A 38 -4.75 7.32 -1.29
N SER A 39 -5.43 8.37 -0.88
CA SER A 39 -6.87 8.58 -1.15
C SER A 39 -7.21 10.06 -1.22
N ASN A 40 -8.44 10.38 -1.65
CA ASN A 40 -9.03 11.72 -1.60
C ASN A 40 -8.15 12.79 -2.26
N GLY A 41 -7.76 12.55 -3.51
CA GLY A 41 -7.00 13.48 -4.33
C GLY A 41 -5.54 13.65 -3.93
N ALA A 42 -4.97 12.73 -3.14
CA ALA A 42 -3.53 12.65 -2.94
C ALA A 42 -2.80 12.63 -4.30
N ASN A 43 -1.65 13.31 -4.41
CA ASN A 43 -1.03 13.51 -5.72
C ASN A 43 0.47 13.83 -5.62
N TYR A 44 1.23 13.52 -6.67
CA TYR A 44 2.67 13.80 -6.78
C TYR A 44 3.46 13.17 -5.63
N ILE A 45 3.47 11.84 -5.58
CA ILE A 45 4.10 11.08 -4.51
C ILE A 45 5.17 10.17 -5.10
N THR A 46 6.32 10.07 -4.44
CA THR A 46 7.33 9.03 -4.70
C THR A 46 7.45 8.16 -3.47
N MET A 47 7.41 6.83 -3.66
CA MET A 47 7.80 5.87 -2.63
C MET A 47 8.96 5.03 -3.18
N SER A 48 10.13 5.17 -2.55
CA SER A 48 11.36 4.56 -3.04
C SER A 48 12.15 3.84 -1.95
N TYR A 49 12.84 2.77 -2.35
CA TYR A 49 13.75 2.03 -1.45
C TYR A 49 13.12 1.56 -0.13
N ASN A 50 11.79 1.41 -0.08
CA ASN A 50 11.10 0.93 1.11
C ASN A 50 11.07 -0.59 1.15
N TYR A 51 11.07 -1.14 2.37
CA TYR A 51 10.91 -2.56 2.60
C TYR A 51 9.57 -2.85 3.28
N TYR A 52 8.64 -3.41 2.51
CA TYR A 52 7.34 -3.87 2.98
C TYR A 52 7.40 -5.37 3.22
N HIS A 53 7.15 -5.83 4.44
CA HIS A 53 7.15 -7.27 4.71
C HIS A 53 6.17 -7.74 5.78
N ASP A 54 5.82 -9.02 5.71
CA ASP A 54 5.00 -9.75 6.69
C ASP A 54 3.72 -9.00 7.04
N HIS A 55 2.90 -8.74 6.01
CA HIS A 55 1.67 -7.94 6.12
C HIS A 55 0.65 -8.34 5.03
N ASP A 56 -0.66 -8.13 5.28
CA ASP A 56 -1.71 -8.52 4.34
C ASP A 56 -1.89 -7.50 3.18
N LYS A 57 -2.40 -6.29 3.47
CA LYS A 57 -2.84 -5.31 2.47
C LYS A 57 -1.87 -4.14 2.40
N SER A 58 -0.85 -4.19 1.56
CA SER A 58 0.23 -3.18 1.62
C SER A 58 -0.20 -1.75 1.28
N SER A 59 -0.64 -1.50 0.05
CA SER A 59 -0.80 -0.14 -0.49
C SER A 59 -2.03 -0.03 -1.39
N ILE A 60 -3.04 0.76 -0.98
CA ILE A 60 -4.19 1.12 -1.81
C ILE A 60 -4.12 2.58 -2.27
N PHE A 61 -4.18 2.79 -3.59
CA PHE A 61 -4.22 4.10 -4.22
C PHE A 61 -5.60 4.31 -4.84
N GLY A 62 -6.43 5.12 -4.19
CA GLY A 62 -7.84 5.34 -4.53
C GLY A 62 -8.78 4.37 -3.82
N SER A 63 -9.50 4.87 -2.80
CA SER A 63 -10.29 4.04 -1.88
C SER A 63 -11.63 3.56 -2.46
N SER A 64 -12.23 4.27 -3.42
CA SER A 64 -13.58 3.98 -3.91
C SER A 64 -13.71 4.19 -5.42
N ASP A 65 -14.41 3.27 -6.09
CA ASP A 65 -14.76 3.40 -7.51
C ASP A 65 -15.71 4.58 -7.77
N SER A 66 -16.46 5.00 -6.76
CA SER A 66 -17.39 6.15 -6.84
C SER A 66 -16.70 7.50 -6.64
N LYS A 67 -15.39 7.52 -6.34
CA LYS A 67 -14.62 8.75 -6.10
C LYS A 67 -13.98 9.26 -7.38
N THR A 68 -14.79 9.55 -8.39
CA THR A 68 -14.30 10.02 -9.70
C THR A 68 -13.51 11.32 -9.64
N SER A 69 -13.61 12.11 -8.56
CA SER A 69 -12.76 13.28 -8.35
C SER A 69 -11.28 12.97 -8.14
N ASP A 70 -10.91 11.69 -7.97
CA ASP A 70 -9.53 11.21 -7.97
C ASP A 70 -8.96 11.05 -9.40
N ASP A 71 -9.81 11.08 -10.44
CA ASP A 71 -9.34 11.13 -11.81
C ASP A 71 -8.49 12.39 -12.08
N GLY A 72 -7.42 12.21 -12.85
CA GLY A 72 -6.36 13.21 -13.02
C GLY A 72 -5.45 13.44 -11.79
N LYS A 73 -5.65 12.74 -10.67
CA LYS A 73 -4.80 12.78 -9.47
C LYS A 73 -4.12 11.42 -9.24
N LEU A 74 -3.78 11.09 -7.99
CA LEU A 74 -3.11 9.84 -7.60
C LEU A 74 -1.89 9.51 -8.49
N LYS A 75 -1.14 10.55 -8.89
CA LYS A 75 0.13 10.42 -9.61
C LYS A 75 1.21 9.98 -8.63
N ILE A 76 1.57 8.71 -8.68
CA ILE A 76 2.46 8.08 -7.70
C ILE A 76 3.53 7.28 -8.44
N THR A 77 4.78 7.39 -7.99
CA THR A 77 5.88 6.56 -8.46
C THR A 77 6.31 5.60 -7.36
N LEU A 78 6.39 4.31 -7.68
CA LEU A 78 6.95 3.27 -6.83
C LEU A 78 8.20 2.70 -7.48
N HIS A 79 9.37 2.85 -6.84
CA HIS A 79 10.58 2.22 -7.36
C HIS A 79 11.55 1.70 -6.31
N HIS A 80 12.28 0.63 -6.64
CA HIS A 80 13.27 0.01 -5.75
C HIS A 80 12.70 -0.42 -4.39
N ASN A 81 11.38 -0.59 -4.29
CA ASN A 81 10.76 -1.13 -3.09
C ASN A 81 10.85 -2.66 -3.12
N ARG A 82 10.99 -3.26 -1.94
CA ARG A 82 10.93 -4.71 -1.75
C ARG A 82 9.63 -5.06 -1.04
N TYR A 83 8.89 -6.00 -1.61
CA TYR A 83 7.67 -6.57 -1.04
C TYR A 83 7.92 -8.04 -0.75
N LYS A 84 8.01 -8.42 0.53
CA LYS A 84 8.27 -9.80 0.96
C LYS A 84 7.15 -10.34 1.83
N ASN A 85 6.61 -11.51 1.52
CA ASN A 85 5.47 -12.08 2.29
C ASN A 85 4.29 -11.08 2.39
N ILE A 86 4.08 -10.28 1.36
CA ILE A 86 2.93 -9.39 1.25
C ILE A 86 1.81 -10.14 0.56
N VAL A 87 0.64 -10.22 1.18
CA VAL A 87 -0.48 -11.01 0.63
C VAL A 87 -1.05 -10.33 -0.61
N GLN A 88 -1.29 -9.01 -0.57
CA GLN A 88 -1.98 -8.29 -1.63
C GLN A 88 -1.73 -6.77 -1.62
N ARG A 89 -2.17 -6.13 -2.72
CA ARG A 89 -2.19 -4.66 -2.92
C ARG A 89 -0.79 -4.05 -2.93
N ALA A 90 0.05 -4.43 -3.90
CA ALA A 90 1.42 -3.91 -4.04
C ALA A 90 1.73 -3.26 -5.41
N PRO A 91 0.99 -2.20 -5.83
CA PRO A 91 -0.16 -1.58 -5.19
C PRO A 91 -1.50 -2.08 -5.76
N ARG A 92 -2.61 -1.69 -5.14
CA ARG A 92 -3.95 -1.74 -5.76
C ARG A 92 -4.37 -0.32 -6.15
N VAL A 93 -4.68 -0.10 -7.42
CA VAL A 93 -4.88 1.26 -7.98
C VAL A 93 -6.30 1.46 -8.50
N ARG A 94 -6.80 2.68 -8.33
CA ARG A 94 -7.91 3.28 -9.08
C ARG A 94 -7.51 4.64 -9.60
N PHE A 95 -7.98 4.99 -10.80
CA PHE A 95 -7.81 6.29 -11.49
C PHE A 95 -6.37 6.73 -11.81
N GLY A 96 -5.46 6.65 -10.85
CA GLY A 96 -4.14 7.29 -10.90
C GLY A 96 -3.24 6.82 -12.02
N GLN A 97 -2.39 7.75 -12.47
CA GLN A 97 -1.23 7.44 -13.31
C GLN A 97 -0.09 7.00 -12.39
N VAL A 98 0.07 5.68 -12.23
CA VAL A 98 1.03 5.10 -11.28
C VAL A 98 2.20 4.47 -12.04
N HIS A 99 3.42 4.96 -11.81
CA HIS A 99 4.64 4.42 -12.40
C HIS A 99 5.29 3.42 -11.44
N VAL A 100 5.35 2.14 -11.84
CA VAL A 100 5.90 1.05 -11.03
C VAL A 100 7.09 0.45 -11.77
N TYR A 101 8.32 0.67 -11.26
CA TYR A 101 9.53 0.16 -11.91
C TYR A 101 10.59 -0.28 -10.89
N ASN A 102 11.41 -1.28 -11.23
CA ASN A 102 12.47 -1.83 -10.38
C ASN A 102 12.04 -2.22 -8.95
N ASN A 103 10.78 -2.59 -8.73
CA ASN A 103 10.36 -3.17 -7.45
C ASN A 103 10.61 -4.69 -7.47
N TYR A 104 10.96 -5.26 -6.32
CA TYR A 104 11.14 -6.69 -6.15
C TYR A 104 10.03 -7.28 -5.28
N TYR A 105 9.47 -8.41 -5.71
CA TYR A 105 8.36 -9.09 -5.07
C TYR A 105 8.78 -10.54 -4.82
N GLU A 106 8.74 -10.97 -3.55
CA GLU A 106 9.11 -12.33 -3.12
C GLU A 106 8.15 -12.91 -2.08
#